data_AF-A0A3N5TYF5-F1
#
_entry.id   AF-A0A3N5TYF5-F1
#
_cell.length_a   1.000
_cell.length_b   1.000
_cell.length_c   1.000
_cell.angle_alpha   90.00
_cell.angle_beta   90.00
_cell.angle_gamma   90.00
#
_symmetry.space_group_name_H-M   'P 1'
#
loop_
_entity.id
_entity.type
_entity.pdbx_description
1 polymer ?
#
loop_
_entity_poly.entity_id
_entity_poly.type
_entity_poly.pdbx_seq_one_letter_code
_entity_poly.pdbx_strand_id
1 'polypeptide(L)'
;MDKQSYTCVLVSDFNLQNFAGYAANDPEFPNLKPIAAPQGQPVPTLLDHAAPHWQSAPDVAVIWTQPQSVISAFNALLTYEQVPVREVLQEVDEYCSLLVNMSGRVRYAFVPAWVLPSYRSVFGVLDMKTGIGLTNTLMRMNLRLAENLEKVSNIHVLNTHKWIERAGTNAFNPKLWYLGKIPFGNEIFKAAVQDIKAALRGMLGYARKLIIVDLDDTVWGGIVGDVGWENLVLGGHHHRGEAYVDFQQALKSMKNRGILLAIVSKNEEQAALEAIQHHPEMVLALEDFAGWRINWQDKVQNILEVMTELNLGPQSVVFIDDNPAERARVKESLPEVLVPDWPEDPLFYPATLLSLRCFEMPSLSREDLSRTAMYFSESQRQDLKKTVRSLEEWLRHLAICVQVEELHPANLQRATQLLNKT
;
A
#
# COMPACT_ATOMS: atom_id res chain seq x y z
N MET A 1 -15.85 13.89 1.70
CA MET A 1 -14.47 14.32 1.98
C MET A 1 -14.27 15.72 1.43
N ASP A 2 -13.84 16.66 2.26
CA ASP A 2 -13.50 18.01 1.81
C ASP A 2 -12.43 17.95 0.71
N LYS A 3 -12.60 18.80 -0.32
CA LYS A 3 -11.72 18.91 -1.50
C LYS A 3 -10.39 19.60 -1.15
N GLN A 4 -9.75 19.21 -0.04
CA GLN A 4 -8.44 19.74 0.30
C GLN A 4 -7.48 19.42 -0.84
N SER A 5 -6.86 20.49 -1.36
CA SER A 5 -5.89 20.39 -2.43
C SER A 5 -4.50 20.53 -1.87
N TYR A 6 -3.57 19.73 -2.38
CA TYR A 6 -2.19 19.64 -1.92
C TYR A 6 -1.26 20.12 -3.03
N THR A 7 -0.44 21.11 -2.73
CA THR A 7 0.57 21.63 -3.66
C THR A 7 1.66 20.58 -3.90
N CYS A 8 2.07 20.39 -5.15
CA CYS A 8 2.98 19.31 -5.55
C CYS A 8 4.08 19.85 -6.47
N VAL A 9 5.29 20.07 -5.93
CA VAL A 9 6.44 20.52 -6.74
C VAL A 9 7.00 19.36 -7.55
N LEU A 10 7.20 19.59 -8.84
CA LEU A 10 7.76 18.59 -9.77
C LEU A 10 9.20 18.95 -10.12
N VAL A 11 10.16 18.12 -9.70
CA VAL A 11 11.60 18.27 -9.99
C VAL A 11 12.06 17.13 -10.88
N SER A 12 12.56 17.44 -12.08
CA SER A 12 12.97 16.44 -13.06
C SER A 12 13.95 16.99 -14.11
N ASP A 13 14.78 16.12 -14.69
CA ASP A 13 15.56 16.40 -15.90
C ASP A 13 14.78 16.23 -17.21
N PHE A 14 13.53 15.76 -17.14
CA PHE A 14 12.71 15.48 -18.31
C PHE A 14 11.31 16.12 -18.19
N ASN A 15 10.52 16.01 -19.25
CA ASN A 15 9.21 16.65 -19.32
C ASN A 15 8.16 15.87 -18.50
N LEU A 16 7.62 16.50 -17.46
CA LEU A 16 6.56 15.97 -16.58
C LEU A 16 5.17 16.58 -16.85
N GLN A 17 4.93 17.25 -17.97
CA GLN A 17 3.61 17.83 -18.28
C GLN A 17 2.48 16.78 -18.29
N ASN A 18 2.74 15.58 -18.82
CA ASN A 18 1.75 14.49 -18.81
C ASN A 18 1.44 14.05 -17.37
N PHE A 19 2.46 13.89 -16.53
CA PHE A 19 2.28 13.59 -15.10
C PHE A 19 1.48 14.69 -14.41
N ALA A 20 1.83 15.96 -14.61
CA ALA A 20 1.11 17.10 -14.04
C ALA A 20 -0.37 17.10 -14.45
N GLY A 21 -0.65 16.84 -15.74
CA GLY A 21 -2.01 16.70 -16.26
C GLY A 21 -2.78 15.58 -15.57
N TYR A 22 -2.19 14.39 -15.41
CA TYR A 22 -2.85 13.30 -14.70
C TYR A 22 -3.03 13.59 -13.21
N ALA A 23 -2.02 14.15 -12.54
CA ALA A 23 -2.07 14.48 -11.12
C ALA A 23 -3.17 15.51 -10.80
N ALA A 24 -3.33 16.53 -11.66
CA ALA A 24 -4.31 17.60 -11.47
C ALA A 24 -5.76 17.17 -11.77
N ASN A 25 -5.96 16.21 -12.68
CA ASN A 25 -7.28 15.80 -13.16
C ASN A 25 -7.75 14.45 -12.61
N ASP A 26 -6.91 13.71 -11.87
CA ASP A 26 -7.31 12.46 -11.24
C ASP A 26 -8.33 12.74 -10.12
N PRO A 27 -9.55 12.17 -10.19
CA PRO A 27 -10.65 12.52 -9.30
C PRO A 27 -10.54 11.92 -7.90
N GLU A 28 -9.62 10.98 -7.66
CA GLU A 28 -9.48 10.38 -6.34
C GLU A 28 -8.92 11.38 -5.33
N PHE A 29 -9.28 11.27 -4.06
CA PHE A 29 -8.60 12.04 -3.02
C PHE A 29 -7.18 11.48 -2.80
N PRO A 30 -6.15 12.30 -2.50
CA PRO A 30 -6.15 13.75 -2.41
C PRO A 30 -5.99 14.47 -3.76
N ASN A 31 -6.54 15.67 -3.87
CA ASN A 31 -6.37 16.49 -5.08
C ASN A 31 -4.97 17.11 -5.11
N LEU A 32 -4.17 16.82 -6.12
CA LEU A 32 -2.83 17.40 -6.28
C LEU A 32 -2.88 18.66 -7.16
N LYS A 33 -2.13 19.68 -6.78
CA LYS A 33 -1.92 20.92 -7.55
C LYS A 33 -0.44 21.01 -7.96
N PRO A 34 -0.08 20.51 -9.15
CA PRO A 34 1.30 20.52 -9.61
C PRO A 34 1.85 21.95 -9.76
N ILE A 35 3.08 22.14 -9.31
CA ILE A 35 3.88 23.35 -9.47
C ILE A 35 5.11 22.95 -10.29
N ALA A 36 5.26 23.55 -11.47
CA ALA A 36 6.40 23.28 -12.34
C ALA A 36 7.68 23.94 -11.79
N ALA A 37 8.75 23.16 -11.64
CA ALA A 37 10.10 23.68 -11.44
C ALA A 37 10.82 23.85 -12.80
N PRO A 38 11.97 24.56 -12.85
CA PRO A 38 12.77 24.69 -14.06
C PRO A 38 13.11 23.32 -14.68
N GLN A 39 12.66 23.12 -15.92
CA GLN A 39 12.84 21.85 -16.63
C GLN A 39 14.32 21.57 -16.90
N GLY A 40 14.76 20.33 -16.71
CA GLY A 40 16.10 19.90 -17.11
C GLY A 40 17.20 20.24 -16.08
N GLN A 41 16.85 20.83 -14.94
CA GLN A 41 17.82 21.31 -13.95
C GLN A 41 17.53 20.80 -12.53
N PRO A 42 17.46 19.47 -12.30
CA PRO A 42 17.10 18.94 -10.99
C PRO A 42 18.08 19.34 -9.88
N VAL A 43 19.40 19.27 -10.11
CA VAL A 43 20.40 19.62 -9.09
C VAL A 43 20.35 21.11 -8.72
N PRO A 44 20.41 22.08 -9.67
CA PRO A 44 20.22 23.49 -9.34
C PRO A 44 18.90 23.78 -8.61
N THR A 45 17.81 23.13 -9.03
CA THR A 45 16.48 23.27 -8.40
C THR A 45 16.47 22.81 -6.94
N LEU A 46 17.17 21.73 -6.60
CA LEU A 46 17.29 21.23 -5.23
C LEU A 46 18.20 22.13 -4.36
N LEU A 47 19.20 22.77 -4.97
CA LEU A 47 20.14 23.67 -4.28
C LEU A 47 19.60 25.09 -4.08
N ASP A 48 18.72 25.58 -4.95
CA ASP A 48 18.18 26.94 -4.83
C ASP A 48 17.08 27.01 -3.76
N HIS A 49 17.49 27.31 -2.52
CA HIS A 49 16.59 27.50 -1.39
C HIS A 49 15.63 28.67 -1.56
N ALA A 50 15.98 29.66 -2.38
CA ALA A 50 15.20 30.88 -2.57
C ALA A 50 14.22 30.78 -3.75
N ALA A 51 14.19 29.65 -4.46
CA ALA A 51 13.34 29.52 -5.63
C ALA A 51 11.84 29.64 -5.27
N PRO A 52 11.02 30.31 -6.11
CA PRO A 52 9.61 30.56 -5.80
C PRO A 52 8.78 29.31 -5.47
N HIS A 53 9.12 28.17 -6.08
CA HIS A 53 8.42 26.90 -5.87
C HIS A 53 8.68 26.27 -4.49
N TRP A 54 9.72 26.68 -3.77
CA TRP A 54 9.99 26.26 -2.39
C TRP A 54 9.45 27.25 -1.35
N GLN A 55 9.28 28.54 -1.71
CA GLN A 55 8.88 29.59 -0.76
C GLN A 55 7.48 29.39 -0.15
N SER A 56 6.59 28.67 -0.83
CA SER A 56 5.23 28.39 -0.35
C SER A 56 5.13 27.16 0.56
N ALA A 57 6.25 26.57 0.99
CA ALA A 57 6.27 25.34 1.81
C ALA A 57 5.36 24.24 1.25
N PRO A 58 5.66 23.69 0.05
CA PRO A 58 4.78 22.77 -0.64
C PRO A 58 4.44 21.53 0.18
N ASP A 59 3.23 21.02 0.00
CA ASP A 59 2.77 19.81 0.68
C ASP A 59 3.52 18.57 0.18
N VAL A 60 3.77 18.51 -1.12
CA VAL A 60 4.35 17.35 -1.79
C VAL A 60 5.46 17.78 -2.73
N ALA A 61 6.50 16.96 -2.86
CA ALA A 61 7.47 17.04 -3.94
C ALA A 61 7.60 15.68 -4.64
N VAL A 62 7.68 15.68 -5.96
CA VAL A 62 8.03 14.51 -6.77
C VAL A 62 9.37 14.80 -7.44
N ILE A 63 10.40 14.06 -7.04
CA ILE A 63 11.76 14.20 -7.55
C ILE A 63 12.03 13.01 -8.45
N TRP A 64 11.78 13.18 -9.74
CA TRP A 64 11.86 12.09 -10.71
C TRP A 64 12.95 12.38 -11.74
N THR A 65 14.09 11.73 -11.56
CA THR A 65 15.27 11.93 -12.39
C THR A 65 15.62 10.68 -13.20
N GLN A 66 16.37 10.87 -14.28
CA GLN A 66 17.15 9.81 -14.90
C GLN A 66 18.49 9.67 -14.17
N PRO A 67 19.03 8.45 -13.97
CA PRO A 67 20.27 8.28 -13.22
C PRO A 67 21.44 9.05 -13.84
N GLN A 68 21.54 9.07 -15.17
CA GLN A 68 22.61 9.77 -15.88
C GLN A 68 22.55 11.30 -15.80
N SER A 69 21.43 11.88 -15.36
CA SER A 69 21.29 13.34 -15.24
C SER A 69 21.83 13.87 -13.91
N VAL A 70 21.93 13.01 -12.89
CA VAL A 70 22.35 13.38 -11.53
C VAL A 70 23.58 12.60 -11.04
N ILE A 71 23.94 11.51 -11.71
CA ILE A 71 25.12 10.68 -11.41
C ILE A 71 26.02 10.68 -12.66
N SER A 72 27.05 11.52 -12.67
CA SER A 72 27.99 11.69 -13.78
C SER A 72 28.78 10.41 -14.06
N ALA A 73 29.21 9.72 -13.00
CA ALA A 73 29.86 8.41 -13.06
C ALA A 73 28.99 7.37 -13.78
N PHE A 74 27.66 7.40 -13.56
CA PHE A 74 26.73 6.51 -14.26
C PHE A 74 26.52 6.91 -15.73
N ASN A 75 26.53 8.21 -16.03
CA ASN A 75 26.48 8.68 -17.41
C ASN A 75 27.67 8.16 -18.24
N ALA A 76 28.88 8.14 -17.66
CA ALA A 76 30.06 7.54 -18.29
C ALA A 76 29.92 6.00 -18.45
N LEU A 77 29.24 5.31 -17.54
CA LEU A 77 28.93 3.88 -17.72
C LEU A 77 28.00 3.62 -18.92
N LEU A 78 27.13 4.55 -19.31
CA LEU A 78 26.26 4.37 -20.48
C LEU A 78 27.04 4.27 -21.81
N THR A 79 28.28 4.77 -21.84
CA THR A 79 29.24 4.61 -22.94
C THR A 79 30.26 3.51 -22.67
N TYR A 80 30.06 2.71 -21.61
CA TYR A 80 30.94 1.63 -21.15
C TYR A 80 32.38 2.08 -20.80
N GLU A 81 32.52 3.32 -20.35
CA GLU A 81 33.77 3.78 -19.75
C GLU A 81 34.06 3.03 -18.45
N GLN A 82 35.35 2.91 -18.10
CA GLN A 82 35.79 2.18 -16.93
C GLN A 82 35.64 3.04 -15.67
N VAL A 83 34.48 2.90 -15.01
CA VAL A 83 34.19 3.61 -13.76
C VAL A 83 34.04 2.61 -12.61
N PRO A 84 34.82 2.75 -11.52
CA PRO A 84 34.66 1.92 -10.33
C PRO A 84 33.25 2.07 -9.73
N VAL A 85 32.58 0.96 -9.41
CA VAL A 85 31.24 0.98 -8.78
C VAL A 85 31.20 1.84 -7.50
N ARG A 86 32.31 1.87 -6.73
CA ARG A 86 32.42 2.71 -5.52
C ARG A 86 32.24 4.20 -5.80
N GLU A 87 32.68 4.68 -6.97
CA GLU A 87 32.57 6.09 -7.38
C GLU A 87 31.13 6.43 -7.72
N VAL A 88 30.46 5.55 -8.47
CA VAL A 88 29.02 5.66 -8.75
C VAL A 88 28.21 5.71 -7.46
N LEU A 89 28.51 4.85 -6.48
CA LEU A 89 27.80 4.82 -5.20
C LEU A 89 28.10 6.06 -4.33
N GLN A 90 29.31 6.62 -4.42
CA GLN A 90 29.63 7.87 -3.74
C GLN A 90 28.78 9.03 -4.29
N GLU A 91 28.64 9.14 -5.61
CA GLU A 91 27.77 10.16 -6.21
C GLU A 91 26.29 9.95 -5.83
N VAL A 92 25.84 8.70 -5.64
CA VAL A 92 24.50 8.44 -5.08
C VAL A 92 24.38 8.98 -3.65
N ASP A 93 25.41 8.84 -2.81
CA ASP A 93 25.42 9.39 -1.45
C ASP A 93 25.35 10.92 -1.46
N GLU A 94 26.09 11.56 -2.37
CA GLU A 94 26.07 13.01 -2.59
C GLU A 94 24.67 13.48 -3.04
N TYR A 95 24.05 12.76 -3.99
CA TYR A 95 22.68 13.04 -4.41
C TYR A 95 21.66 12.86 -3.28
N CYS A 96 21.78 11.81 -2.46
CA CYS A 96 20.94 11.61 -1.28
C CYS A 96 21.07 12.78 -0.30
N SER A 97 22.28 13.30 -0.11
CA SER A 97 22.52 14.47 0.76
C SER A 97 21.77 15.71 0.28
N LEU A 98 21.64 15.91 -1.04
CA LEU A 98 20.82 16.99 -1.61
C LEU A 98 19.33 16.81 -1.27
N LEU A 99 18.82 15.59 -1.39
CA LEU A 99 17.42 15.27 -1.06
C LEU A 99 17.13 15.46 0.44
N VAL A 100 18.04 14.98 1.30
CA VAL A 100 17.98 15.19 2.76
C VAL A 100 17.95 16.68 3.09
N ASN A 101 18.81 17.50 2.47
CA ASN A 101 18.81 18.95 2.69
C ASN A 101 17.54 19.67 2.20
N MET A 102 16.81 19.07 1.26
CA MET A 102 15.53 19.56 0.76
C MET A 102 14.35 19.15 1.68
N SER A 103 14.48 18.05 2.43
CA SER A 103 13.41 17.49 3.28
C SER A 103 12.69 18.50 4.17
N GLY A 104 13.41 19.48 4.75
CA GLY A 104 12.82 20.49 5.64
C GLY A 104 11.92 21.52 4.94
N ARG A 105 11.86 21.50 3.60
CA ARG A 105 11.11 22.47 2.77
C ARG A 105 9.73 21.96 2.36
N VAL A 106 9.47 20.67 2.53
CA VAL A 106 8.31 19.98 1.98
C VAL A 106 7.73 19.02 3.02
N ARG A 107 6.41 18.87 3.06
CA ARG A 107 5.78 17.94 4.01
C ARG A 107 6.04 16.47 3.64
N TYR A 108 5.94 16.09 2.36
CA TYR A 108 6.28 14.75 1.87
C TYR A 108 7.00 14.79 0.52
N ALA A 109 8.03 13.99 0.34
CA ALA A 109 8.75 13.85 -0.93
C ALA A 109 8.70 12.41 -1.45
N PHE A 110 8.47 12.26 -2.75
CA PHE A 110 8.46 10.99 -3.44
C PHE A 110 9.59 10.94 -4.46
N VAL A 111 10.40 9.89 -4.39
CA VAL A 111 11.57 9.68 -5.26
C VAL A 111 11.40 8.37 -6.02
N PRO A 112 10.86 8.39 -7.25
CA PRO A 112 10.83 7.21 -8.10
C PRO A 112 12.24 6.65 -8.33
N ALA A 113 12.44 5.37 -8.03
CA ALA A 113 13.71 4.68 -8.23
C ALA A 113 14.11 4.70 -9.71
N TRP A 114 15.42 4.73 -9.97
CA TRP A 114 15.93 4.82 -11.33
C TRP A 114 15.67 3.54 -12.13
N VAL A 115 15.39 3.71 -13.41
CA VAL A 115 15.11 2.63 -14.35
C VAL A 115 15.85 2.87 -15.66
N LEU A 116 16.18 1.80 -16.36
CA LEU A 116 16.74 1.84 -17.70
C LEU A 116 15.86 1.07 -18.68
N PRO A 117 15.71 1.56 -19.93
CA PRO A 117 15.07 0.78 -20.98
C PRO A 117 15.86 -0.50 -21.27
N SER A 118 15.16 -1.62 -21.51
CA SER A 118 15.78 -2.94 -21.74
C SER A 118 16.76 -2.98 -22.91
N TYR A 119 16.57 -2.13 -23.94
CA TYR A 119 17.48 -2.03 -25.08
C TYR A 119 18.86 -1.44 -24.75
N ARG A 120 19.10 -0.97 -23.51
CA ARG A 120 20.41 -0.50 -23.04
C ARG A 120 21.32 -1.63 -22.55
N SER A 121 20.77 -2.82 -22.28
CA SER A 121 21.57 -3.99 -21.89
C SER A 121 22.23 -4.61 -23.11
N VAL A 122 23.57 -4.57 -23.18
CA VAL A 122 24.34 -5.01 -24.37
C VAL A 122 25.11 -6.31 -24.12
N PHE A 123 25.47 -6.62 -22.87
CA PHE A 123 26.32 -7.79 -22.56
C PHE A 123 25.54 -9.07 -22.16
N GLY A 124 24.21 -9.07 -22.27
CA GLY A 124 23.38 -10.24 -21.97
C GLY A 124 23.68 -10.81 -20.58
N VAL A 125 24.24 -12.01 -20.51
CA VAL A 125 24.54 -12.72 -19.24
C VAL A 125 25.51 -11.96 -18.32
N LEU A 126 26.32 -11.02 -18.84
CA LEU A 126 27.23 -10.22 -18.00
C LEU A 126 26.55 -8.96 -17.43
N ASP A 127 25.30 -8.67 -17.78
CA ASP A 127 24.60 -7.48 -17.29
C ASP A 127 24.32 -7.51 -15.78
N MET A 128 24.43 -8.69 -15.17
CA MET A 128 24.39 -8.88 -13.72
C MET A 128 25.78 -8.96 -13.06
N LYS A 129 26.87 -8.88 -13.83
CA LYS A 129 28.23 -8.94 -13.29
C LYS A 129 28.66 -7.59 -12.76
N THR A 130 29.08 -7.56 -11.50
CA THR A 130 29.58 -6.34 -10.84
C THR A 130 30.79 -5.77 -11.57
N GLY A 131 30.77 -4.45 -11.78
CA GLY A 131 31.80 -3.72 -12.52
C GLY A 131 31.71 -3.82 -14.05
N ILE A 132 30.69 -4.51 -14.58
CA ILE A 132 30.49 -4.65 -16.04
C ILE A 132 29.06 -4.26 -16.43
N GLY A 133 28.07 -4.84 -15.76
CA GLY A 133 26.67 -4.71 -16.13
C GLY A 133 26.03 -3.40 -15.67
N LEU A 134 25.27 -2.78 -16.57
CA LEU A 134 24.48 -1.58 -16.27
C LEU A 134 23.35 -1.92 -15.30
N THR A 135 22.68 -3.06 -15.49
CA THR A 135 21.60 -3.51 -14.61
C THR A 135 22.11 -3.78 -13.19
N ASN A 136 23.24 -4.48 -13.03
CA ASN A 136 23.83 -4.69 -11.70
C ASN A 136 24.13 -3.36 -10.99
N THR A 137 24.74 -2.42 -11.70
CA THR A 137 25.12 -1.13 -11.13
C THR A 137 23.88 -0.30 -10.76
N LEU A 138 22.89 -0.23 -11.64
CA LEU A 138 21.62 0.47 -11.39
C LEU A 138 20.88 -0.11 -10.17
N MET A 139 20.84 -1.43 -10.03
CA MET A 139 20.23 -2.08 -8.86
C MET A 139 20.95 -1.71 -7.56
N ARG A 140 22.29 -1.67 -7.58
CA ARG A 140 23.08 -1.22 -6.43
C ARG A 140 22.82 0.26 -6.09
N MET A 141 22.72 1.12 -7.10
CA MET A 141 22.37 2.53 -6.92
C MET A 141 21.00 2.70 -6.28
N ASN A 142 19.98 1.98 -6.77
CA ASN A 142 18.63 2.05 -6.22
C ASN A 142 18.56 1.52 -4.77
N LEU A 143 19.29 0.45 -4.46
CA LEU A 143 19.38 -0.05 -3.09
C LEU A 143 20.05 0.99 -2.19
N ARG A 144 21.18 1.57 -2.63
CA ARG A 144 21.88 2.62 -1.89
C ARG A 144 21.02 3.87 -1.68
N LEU A 145 20.25 4.28 -2.68
CA LEU A 145 19.27 5.37 -2.61
C LEU A 145 18.21 5.09 -1.53
N ALA A 146 17.65 3.88 -1.51
CA ALA A 146 16.66 3.49 -0.50
C ALA A 146 17.25 3.45 0.91
N GLU A 147 18.43 2.84 1.10
CA GLU A 147 19.12 2.75 2.39
C GLU A 147 19.46 4.12 2.97
N ASN A 148 19.96 5.05 2.14
CA ASN A 148 20.34 6.38 2.60
C ASN A 148 19.13 7.26 2.98
N LEU A 149 17.99 7.05 2.32
CA LEU A 149 16.78 7.84 2.55
C LEU A 149 15.83 7.23 3.59
N GLU A 150 16.02 5.96 3.99
CA GLU A 150 15.17 5.24 4.95
C GLU A 150 14.97 6.00 6.27
N LYS A 151 16.01 6.69 6.76
CA LYS A 151 15.96 7.41 8.05
C LYS A 151 15.27 8.77 7.96
N VAL A 152 14.93 9.24 6.76
CA VAL A 152 14.28 10.53 6.54
C VAL A 152 12.77 10.31 6.47
N SER A 153 12.06 10.59 7.55
CA SER A 153 10.66 10.20 7.73
C SER A 153 9.68 10.74 6.70
N ASN A 154 10.04 11.81 5.99
CA ASN A 154 9.19 12.44 4.99
C ASN A 154 9.68 12.25 3.53
N ILE A 155 10.68 11.41 3.28
CA ILE A 155 11.11 11.05 1.92
C ILE A 155 10.81 9.57 1.68
N HIS A 156 10.13 9.27 0.58
CA HIS A 156 9.70 7.92 0.22
C HIS A 156 10.20 7.54 -1.17
N VAL A 157 11.03 6.49 -1.24
CA VAL A 157 11.48 5.92 -2.52
C VAL A 157 10.38 5.02 -3.09
N LEU A 158 10.03 5.23 -4.36
CA LEU A 158 8.96 4.47 -5.03
C LEU A 158 9.54 3.43 -6.00
N ASN A 159 8.98 2.23 -6.00
CA ASN A 159 9.41 1.17 -6.92
C ASN A 159 8.84 1.38 -8.33
N THR A 160 9.58 2.09 -9.17
CA THR A 160 9.22 2.36 -10.57
C THR A 160 9.17 1.10 -11.45
N HIS A 161 9.85 0.00 -11.08
CA HIS A 161 9.80 -1.24 -11.87
C HIS A 161 8.39 -1.85 -11.91
N LYS A 162 7.61 -1.71 -10.83
CA LYS A 162 6.20 -2.11 -10.80
C LYS A 162 5.37 -1.41 -11.89
N TRP A 163 5.67 -0.14 -12.17
CA TRP A 163 4.98 0.62 -13.22
C TRP A 163 5.39 0.17 -14.62
N ILE A 164 6.67 -0.20 -14.80
CA ILE A 164 7.18 -0.76 -16.06
C ILE A 164 6.52 -2.10 -16.35
N GLU A 165 6.48 -3.00 -15.37
CA GLU A 165 5.84 -4.31 -15.49
C GLU A 165 4.38 -4.18 -15.94
N ARG A 166 3.62 -3.30 -15.27
CA ARG A 166 2.22 -3.02 -15.62
C ARG A 166 2.07 -2.40 -17.01
N ALA A 167 2.97 -1.52 -17.41
CA ALA A 167 2.91 -0.86 -18.72
C ALA A 167 3.39 -1.76 -19.88
N GLY A 168 4.17 -2.80 -19.58
CA GLY A 168 4.72 -3.73 -20.57
C GLY A 168 5.50 -3.00 -21.67
N THR A 169 5.23 -3.35 -22.93
CA THR A 169 5.87 -2.72 -24.10
C THR A 169 5.60 -1.23 -24.25
N ASN A 170 4.59 -0.70 -23.55
CA ASN A 170 4.23 0.72 -23.57
C ASN A 170 4.97 1.53 -22.50
N ALA A 171 5.85 0.91 -21.70
CA ALA A 171 6.63 1.57 -20.65
C ALA A 171 7.49 2.72 -21.20
N PHE A 172 8.17 2.49 -22.32
CA PHE A 172 9.09 3.45 -22.94
C PHE A 172 8.66 3.75 -24.37
N ASN A 173 8.82 5.00 -24.79
CA ASN A 173 8.57 5.40 -26.17
C ASN A 173 9.69 6.33 -26.66
N PRO A 174 10.67 5.82 -27.45
CA PRO A 174 11.77 6.61 -27.95
C PRO A 174 11.31 7.84 -28.76
N LYS A 175 10.19 7.74 -29.49
CA LYS A 175 9.64 8.88 -30.26
C LYS A 175 9.25 10.03 -29.34
N LEU A 176 8.61 9.75 -28.20
CA LEU A 176 8.24 10.77 -27.21
C LEU A 176 9.49 11.42 -26.59
N TRP A 177 10.55 10.65 -26.38
CA TRP A 177 11.82 11.19 -25.89
C TRP A 177 12.43 12.19 -26.86
N TYR A 178 12.56 11.84 -28.14
CA TYR A 178 13.20 12.72 -29.13
C TYR A 178 12.34 13.95 -29.48
N LEU A 179 11.00 13.82 -29.47
CA LEU A 179 10.10 14.94 -29.78
C LEU A 179 9.88 15.90 -28.60
N GLY A 180 9.87 15.41 -27.36
CA GLY A 180 9.41 16.21 -26.22
C GLY A 180 10.12 15.95 -24.91
N LYS A 181 11.21 15.17 -24.90
CA LYS A 181 11.93 14.74 -23.68
C LYS A 181 11.00 14.05 -22.68
N ILE A 182 10.09 13.21 -23.17
CA ILE A 182 9.19 12.40 -22.34
C ILE A 182 9.71 10.95 -22.37
N PRO A 183 10.28 10.43 -21.27
CA PRO A 183 10.95 9.11 -21.28
C PRO A 183 9.96 7.94 -21.20
N PHE A 184 8.77 8.15 -20.63
CA PHE A 184 7.81 7.10 -20.33
C PHE A 184 6.53 7.20 -21.16
N GLY A 185 5.87 6.07 -21.36
CA GLY A 185 4.49 6.05 -21.83
C GLY A 185 3.51 6.53 -20.75
N ASN A 186 2.30 6.91 -21.18
CA ASN A 186 1.28 7.49 -20.31
C ASN A 186 0.85 6.57 -19.14
N GLU A 187 0.91 5.24 -19.33
CA GLU A 187 0.52 4.27 -18.30
C GLU A 187 1.43 4.33 -17.07
N ILE A 188 2.72 4.65 -17.25
CA ILE A 188 3.64 4.86 -16.12
C ILE A 188 3.26 6.11 -15.34
N PHE A 189 2.95 7.22 -16.02
CA PHE A 189 2.54 8.46 -15.32
C PHE A 189 1.23 8.28 -14.55
N LYS A 190 0.24 7.59 -15.13
CA LYS A 190 -1.02 7.27 -14.43
C LYS A 190 -0.77 6.39 -13.21
N ALA A 191 0.03 5.33 -13.36
CA ALA A 191 0.36 4.43 -12.26
C ALA A 191 1.11 5.16 -11.13
N ALA A 192 2.06 6.03 -11.48
CA ALA A 192 2.79 6.86 -10.52
C ALA A 192 1.87 7.81 -9.76
N VAL A 193 0.95 8.50 -10.45
CA VAL A 193 -0.04 9.38 -9.79
C VAL A 193 -0.88 8.59 -8.79
N GLN A 194 -1.36 7.41 -9.17
CA GLN A 194 -2.19 6.57 -8.32
C GLN A 194 -1.42 6.06 -7.08
N ASP A 195 -0.16 5.61 -7.25
CA ASP A 195 0.67 5.13 -6.14
C ASP A 195 1.07 6.30 -5.19
N ILE A 196 1.42 7.47 -5.74
CA ILE A 196 1.73 8.68 -4.94
C ILE A 196 0.51 9.12 -4.12
N LYS A 197 -0.67 9.18 -4.75
CA LYS A 197 -1.91 9.55 -4.06
C LYS A 197 -2.29 8.52 -3.00
N ALA A 198 -2.10 7.23 -3.27
CA ALA A 198 -2.32 6.18 -2.29
C ALA A 198 -1.42 6.32 -1.06
N ALA A 199 -0.12 6.52 -1.27
CA ALA A 199 0.83 6.75 -0.19
C ALA A 199 0.46 8.00 0.61
N LEU A 200 0.07 9.08 -0.07
CA LEU A 200 -0.37 10.32 0.57
C LEU A 200 -1.66 10.12 1.40
N ARG A 201 -2.65 9.37 0.89
CA ARG A 201 -3.83 8.98 1.69
C ARG A 201 -3.43 8.27 2.97
N GLY A 202 -2.50 7.32 2.88
CA GLY A 202 -1.99 6.59 4.03
C GLY A 202 -1.34 7.50 5.06
N MET A 203 -0.46 8.40 4.62
CA MET A 203 0.21 9.39 5.48
C MET A 203 -0.75 10.41 6.10
N LEU A 204 -1.85 10.71 5.42
CA LEU A 204 -2.90 11.60 5.92
C LEU A 204 -3.91 10.88 6.83
N GLY A 205 -3.72 9.58 7.11
CA GLY A 205 -4.57 8.82 8.02
C GLY A 205 -5.85 8.25 7.39
N TYR A 206 -5.99 8.31 6.07
CA TYR A 206 -7.14 7.81 5.31
C TYR A 206 -6.96 6.38 4.80
N ALA A 207 -5.97 5.64 5.31
CA ALA A 207 -5.83 4.22 5.01
C ALA A 207 -7.01 3.42 5.56
N ARG A 208 -7.45 2.43 4.77
CA ARG A 208 -8.35 1.37 5.21
C ARG A 208 -7.61 0.45 6.18
N LYS A 209 -8.32 -0.05 7.17
CA LYS A 209 -7.78 -0.79 8.32
C LYS A 209 -8.47 -2.14 8.53
N LEU A 210 -9.64 -2.34 7.92
CA LEU A 210 -10.44 -3.55 8.06
C LEU A 210 -10.86 -4.06 6.68
N ILE A 211 -10.68 -5.35 6.45
CA ILE A 211 -11.30 -6.10 5.37
C ILE A 211 -12.39 -6.97 5.99
N ILE A 212 -13.62 -6.77 5.54
CA ILE A 212 -14.75 -7.64 5.83
C ILE A 212 -14.95 -8.53 4.61
N VAL A 213 -15.00 -9.85 4.82
CA VAL A 213 -15.22 -10.83 3.75
C VAL A 213 -16.51 -11.59 3.98
N ASP A 214 -17.19 -11.93 2.89
CA ASP A 214 -18.15 -13.03 2.87
C ASP A 214 -17.44 -14.40 2.94
N LEU A 215 -18.20 -15.48 3.06
CA LEU A 215 -17.69 -16.85 3.13
C LEU A 215 -17.93 -17.64 1.83
N ASP A 216 -19.17 -18.08 1.62
CA ASP A 216 -19.55 -18.91 0.48
C ASP A 216 -19.22 -18.22 -0.85
N ASP A 217 -18.67 -18.99 -1.78
CA ASP A 217 -18.11 -18.55 -3.07
C ASP A 217 -17.08 -17.40 -3.02
N THR A 218 -16.69 -16.96 -1.82
CA THR A 218 -15.75 -15.85 -1.58
C THR A 218 -14.41 -16.36 -1.02
N VAL A 219 -14.40 -17.06 0.12
CA VAL A 219 -13.17 -17.63 0.73
C VAL A 219 -13.00 -19.14 0.46
N TRP A 220 -14.07 -19.79 0.01
CA TRP A 220 -14.11 -21.15 -0.53
C TRP A 220 -15.17 -21.21 -1.63
N GLY A 221 -15.19 -22.28 -2.43
CA GLY A 221 -16.23 -22.47 -3.43
C GLY A 221 -17.36 -23.38 -2.95
N GLY A 222 -18.60 -23.00 -3.24
CA GLY A 222 -19.82 -23.71 -2.84
C GLY A 222 -20.49 -23.14 -1.59
N ILE A 223 -21.74 -23.54 -1.38
CA ILE A 223 -22.59 -23.12 -0.27
C ILE A 223 -22.49 -24.14 0.86
N VAL A 224 -21.86 -23.79 1.98
CA VAL A 224 -21.56 -24.75 3.07
C VAL A 224 -22.82 -25.44 3.62
N GLY A 225 -23.95 -24.72 3.67
CA GLY A 225 -25.23 -25.28 4.13
C GLY A 225 -25.82 -26.35 3.20
N ASP A 226 -25.45 -26.35 1.91
CA ASP A 226 -25.98 -27.27 0.92
C ASP A 226 -25.07 -28.49 0.73
N VAL A 227 -23.76 -28.27 0.69
CA VAL A 227 -22.79 -29.32 0.36
C VAL A 227 -22.10 -29.94 1.59
N GLY A 228 -22.19 -29.29 2.75
CA GLY A 228 -21.40 -29.65 3.94
C GLY A 228 -19.92 -29.22 3.80
N TRP A 229 -19.26 -29.01 4.93
CA TRP A 229 -17.90 -28.46 4.91
C TRP A 229 -16.89 -29.39 4.23
N GLU A 230 -17.09 -30.71 4.26
CA GLU A 230 -16.20 -31.70 3.66
C GLU A 230 -16.15 -31.63 2.13
N ASN A 231 -17.17 -31.06 1.50
CA ASN A 231 -17.33 -31.02 0.05
C ASN A 231 -17.13 -29.62 -0.54
N LEU A 232 -16.67 -28.66 0.27
CA LEU A 232 -16.32 -27.32 -0.22
C LEU A 232 -15.14 -27.39 -1.20
N VAL A 233 -15.15 -26.51 -2.19
CA VAL A 233 -14.05 -26.38 -3.15
C VAL A 233 -12.99 -25.48 -2.52
N LEU A 234 -12.00 -26.10 -1.87
CA LEU A 234 -10.88 -25.40 -1.26
C LEU A 234 -9.62 -26.29 -1.31
N GLY A 235 -8.54 -25.77 -1.88
CA GLY A 235 -7.27 -26.48 -2.07
C GLY A 235 -7.33 -27.69 -2.99
N GLY A 236 -6.44 -28.66 -2.74
CA GLY A 236 -6.32 -29.90 -3.51
C GLY A 236 -5.87 -29.69 -4.97
N HIS A 237 -6.01 -30.71 -5.81
CA HIS A 237 -5.69 -30.64 -7.25
C HIS A 237 -6.82 -30.03 -8.09
N HIS A 238 -7.44 -28.96 -7.59
CA HIS A 238 -8.55 -28.28 -8.24
C HIS A 238 -8.24 -26.79 -8.41
N HIS A 239 -8.19 -26.30 -9.65
CA HIS A 239 -7.73 -24.94 -9.96
C HIS A 239 -8.49 -23.83 -9.22
N ARG A 240 -9.81 -23.96 -9.00
CA ARG A 240 -10.56 -22.98 -8.18
C ARG A 240 -10.25 -23.12 -6.70
N GLY A 241 -10.03 -24.35 -6.22
CA GLY A 241 -9.72 -24.60 -4.82
C GLY A 241 -8.36 -24.00 -4.45
N GLU A 242 -7.35 -24.21 -5.31
CA GLU A 242 -6.04 -23.57 -5.19
C GLU A 242 -6.15 -22.04 -5.21
N ALA A 243 -6.99 -21.47 -6.08
CA ALA A 243 -7.22 -20.02 -6.12
C ALA A 243 -7.83 -19.46 -4.82
N TYR A 244 -8.78 -20.17 -4.20
CA TYR A 244 -9.32 -19.78 -2.89
C TYR A 244 -8.27 -19.86 -1.78
N VAL A 245 -7.40 -20.89 -1.80
CA VAL A 245 -6.25 -20.98 -0.87
C VAL A 245 -5.31 -19.79 -1.06
N ASP A 246 -4.96 -19.43 -2.29
CA ASP A 246 -4.12 -18.26 -2.59
C ASP A 246 -4.79 -16.96 -2.14
N PHE A 247 -6.12 -16.85 -2.25
CA PHE A 247 -6.86 -15.69 -1.76
C PHE A 247 -6.83 -15.61 -0.24
N GLN A 248 -6.99 -16.73 0.47
CA GLN A 248 -6.83 -16.78 1.92
C GLN A 248 -5.40 -16.44 2.36
N GLN A 249 -4.37 -16.90 1.63
CA GLN A 249 -2.98 -16.49 1.87
C GLN A 249 -2.79 -14.99 1.66
N ALA A 250 -3.41 -14.41 0.63
CA ALA A 250 -3.38 -12.98 0.40
C ALA A 250 -4.04 -12.20 1.55
N LEU A 251 -5.22 -12.62 2.03
CA LEU A 251 -5.88 -12.06 3.22
C LEU A 251 -4.99 -12.18 4.47
N LYS A 252 -4.39 -13.35 4.70
CA LYS A 252 -3.47 -13.58 5.81
C LYS A 252 -2.23 -12.69 5.73
N SER A 253 -1.72 -12.42 4.53
CA SER A 253 -0.62 -11.47 4.32
C SER A 253 -1.03 -10.04 4.70
N MET A 254 -2.26 -9.62 4.39
CA MET A 254 -2.80 -8.33 4.81
C MET A 254 -2.92 -8.26 6.33
N LYS A 255 -3.40 -9.33 6.97
CA LYS A 255 -3.45 -9.46 8.42
C LYS A 255 -2.09 -9.36 9.08
N ASN A 256 -1.09 -10.05 8.53
CA ASN A 256 0.27 -9.99 9.04
C ASN A 256 0.94 -8.61 8.83
N ARG A 257 0.37 -7.75 7.97
CA ARG A 257 0.74 -6.34 7.84
C ARG A 257 -0.01 -5.43 8.81
N GLY A 258 -0.92 -5.95 9.64
CA GLY A 258 -1.69 -5.17 10.62
C GLY A 258 -3.07 -4.71 10.12
N ILE A 259 -3.55 -5.22 8.98
CA ILE A 259 -4.94 -5.00 8.53
C ILE A 259 -5.85 -5.99 9.25
N LEU A 260 -6.94 -5.52 9.84
CA LEU A 260 -7.89 -6.40 10.50
C LEU A 260 -8.71 -7.17 9.46
N LEU A 261 -9.08 -8.39 9.79
CA LEU A 261 -10.04 -9.19 9.04
C LEU A 261 -11.31 -9.36 9.89
N ALA A 262 -12.47 -9.39 9.24
CA ALA A 262 -13.72 -9.81 9.86
C ALA A 262 -14.59 -10.56 8.85
N ILE A 263 -15.55 -11.33 9.35
CA ILE A 263 -16.50 -12.08 8.52
C ILE A 263 -17.88 -11.44 8.63
N VAL A 264 -18.53 -11.20 7.50
CA VAL A 264 -19.97 -10.91 7.45
C VAL A 264 -20.59 -11.79 6.37
N SER A 265 -21.33 -12.80 6.81
CA SER A 265 -21.85 -13.82 5.91
C SER A 265 -23.22 -14.33 6.31
N LYS A 266 -23.97 -14.82 5.31
CA LYS A 266 -25.33 -15.35 5.45
C LYS A 266 -25.28 -16.87 5.49
N ASN A 267 -24.95 -17.42 6.66
CA ASN A 267 -24.92 -18.86 6.90
C ASN A 267 -25.55 -19.21 8.25
N GLU A 268 -25.74 -20.51 8.45
CA GLU A 268 -25.83 -21.08 9.79
C GLU A 268 -24.43 -21.02 10.44
N GLU A 269 -24.34 -20.46 11.65
CA GLU A 269 -23.07 -20.13 12.28
C GLU A 269 -22.23 -21.37 12.56
N GLN A 270 -22.87 -22.44 13.08
CA GLN A 270 -22.15 -23.65 13.43
C GLN A 270 -21.51 -24.30 12.19
N ALA A 271 -22.23 -24.44 11.09
CA ALA A 271 -21.72 -25.01 9.84
C ALA A 271 -20.51 -24.23 9.27
N ALA A 272 -20.59 -22.89 9.29
CA ALA A 272 -19.50 -22.05 8.82
C ALA A 272 -18.25 -22.13 9.72
N LEU A 273 -18.44 -22.15 11.04
CA LEU A 273 -17.34 -22.29 12.00
C LEU A 273 -16.70 -23.68 11.91
N GLU A 274 -17.49 -24.74 11.73
CA GLU A 274 -16.99 -26.10 11.50
C GLU A 274 -16.11 -26.15 10.26
N ALA A 275 -16.52 -25.51 9.15
CA ALA A 275 -15.70 -25.41 7.95
C ALA A 275 -14.35 -24.74 8.22
N ILE A 276 -14.35 -23.59 8.90
CA ILE A 276 -13.12 -22.85 9.22
C ILE A 276 -12.19 -23.68 10.12
N GLN A 277 -12.74 -24.43 11.09
CA GLN A 277 -11.97 -25.18 12.08
C GLN A 277 -11.43 -26.52 11.55
N HIS A 278 -12.20 -27.21 10.70
CA HIS A 278 -11.94 -28.61 10.36
C HIS A 278 -11.48 -28.84 8.93
N HIS A 279 -11.74 -27.93 8.00
CA HIS A 279 -11.34 -28.15 6.62
C HIS A 279 -9.80 -28.10 6.48
N PRO A 280 -9.15 -29.17 5.97
CA PRO A 280 -7.69 -29.32 6.04
C PRO A 280 -6.92 -28.28 5.22
N GLU A 281 -7.53 -27.75 4.16
CA GLU A 281 -6.94 -26.73 3.29
C GLU A 281 -7.26 -25.28 3.74
N MET A 282 -7.94 -25.09 4.88
CA MET A 282 -8.16 -23.74 5.42
C MET A 282 -6.83 -23.12 5.87
N VAL A 283 -6.57 -21.90 5.39
CA VAL A 283 -5.37 -21.13 5.73
C VAL A 283 -5.67 -20.11 6.83
N LEU A 284 -6.87 -19.52 6.80
CA LEU A 284 -7.34 -18.58 7.82
C LEU A 284 -7.95 -19.36 8.99
N ALA A 285 -7.45 -19.09 10.19
CA ALA A 285 -8.03 -19.62 11.42
C ALA A 285 -8.96 -18.58 12.06
N LEU A 286 -9.79 -18.98 13.03
CA LEU A 286 -10.70 -18.04 13.71
C LEU A 286 -9.94 -16.90 14.39
N GLU A 287 -8.74 -17.14 14.90
CA GLU A 287 -7.89 -16.14 15.54
C GLU A 287 -7.32 -15.11 14.55
N ASP A 288 -7.43 -15.36 13.24
CA ASP A 288 -7.05 -14.39 12.22
C ASP A 288 -8.11 -13.29 12.03
N PHE A 289 -9.32 -13.47 12.57
CA PHE A 289 -10.42 -12.51 12.49
C PHE A 289 -10.60 -11.73 13.80
N ALA A 290 -10.80 -10.42 13.68
CA ALA A 290 -11.06 -9.51 14.79
C ALA A 290 -12.53 -9.56 15.26
N GLY A 291 -13.42 -10.15 14.47
CA GLY A 291 -14.83 -10.38 14.78
C GLY A 291 -15.57 -10.99 13.59
N TRP A 292 -16.75 -11.56 13.83
CA TRP A 292 -17.61 -12.10 12.77
C TRP A 292 -19.10 -11.88 13.07
N ARG A 293 -19.89 -11.85 12.00
CA ARG A 293 -21.35 -11.96 12.02
C ARG A 293 -21.76 -12.97 10.96
N ILE A 294 -22.11 -14.16 11.42
CA ILE A 294 -22.54 -15.27 10.58
C ILE A 294 -23.99 -15.58 10.95
N ASN A 295 -24.92 -15.00 10.20
CA ASN A 295 -26.35 -15.12 10.47
C ASN A 295 -27.16 -14.67 9.26
N TRP A 296 -28.48 -14.86 9.30
CA TRP A 296 -29.39 -14.49 8.20
C TRP A 296 -29.83 -13.03 8.20
N GLN A 297 -29.22 -12.16 9.00
CA GLN A 297 -29.55 -10.72 9.02
C GLN A 297 -28.96 -9.99 7.80
N ASP A 298 -29.40 -8.76 7.59
CA ASP A 298 -28.90 -7.92 6.51
C ASP A 298 -27.41 -7.58 6.71
N LYS A 299 -26.59 -7.72 5.64
CA LYS A 299 -25.13 -7.52 5.73
C LYS A 299 -24.78 -6.08 6.10
N VAL A 300 -25.61 -5.08 5.76
CA VAL A 300 -25.39 -3.68 6.16
C VAL A 300 -25.43 -3.55 7.68
N GLN A 301 -26.41 -4.17 8.32
CA GLN A 301 -26.53 -4.15 9.78
C GLN A 301 -25.35 -4.87 10.42
N ASN A 302 -25.01 -6.07 9.93
CA ASN A 302 -23.86 -6.82 10.44
C ASN A 302 -22.54 -6.04 10.30
N ILE A 303 -22.31 -5.34 9.18
CA ILE A 303 -21.14 -4.48 8.98
C ILE A 303 -21.13 -3.32 10.00
N LEU A 304 -22.26 -2.66 10.24
CA LEU A 304 -22.36 -1.59 11.25
C LEU A 304 -22.03 -2.10 12.66
N GLU A 305 -22.49 -3.30 13.01
CA GLU A 305 -22.20 -3.92 14.30
C GLU A 305 -20.71 -4.24 14.45
N VAL A 306 -20.09 -4.85 13.44
CA VAL A 306 -18.64 -5.14 13.43
C VAL A 306 -17.82 -3.86 13.54
N MET A 307 -18.20 -2.81 12.80
CA MET A 307 -17.52 -1.51 12.87
C MET A 307 -17.63 -0.88 14.26
N THR A 308 -18.81 -0.97 14.88
CA THR A 308 -19.05 -0.46 16.24
C THR A 308 -18.22 -1.23 17.27
N GLU A 309 -18.20 -2.56 17.17
CA GLU A 309 -17.39 -3.44 18.03
C GLU A 309 -15.90 -3.11 17.96
N LEU A 310 -15.39 -2.88 16.74
CA LEU A 310 -13.97 -2.58 16.51
C LEU A 310 -13.61 -1.09 16.69
N ASN A 311 -14.59 -0.23 16.98
CA ASN A 311 -14.43 1.23 17.04
C ASN A 311 -13.80 1.82 15.77
N LEU A 312 -14.33 1.43 14.61
CA LEU A 312 -13.89 1.88 13.29
C LEU A 312 -15.01 2.62 12.55
N GLY A 313 -14.64 3.71 11.87
CA GLY A 313 -15.55 4.40 10.96
C GLY A 313 -15.62 3.72 9.58
N PRO A 314 -16.70 3.91 8.81
CA PRO A 314 -16.94 3.26 7.52
C PRO A 314 -15.87 3.56 6.46
N GLN A 315 -15.27 4.75 6.51
CA GLN A 315 -14.14 5.14 5.67
C GLN A 315 -12.88 4.29 5.87
N SER A 316 -12.82 3.46 6.92
CA SER A 316 -11.70 2.55 7.20
C SER A 316 -11.94 1.12 6.70
N VAL A 317 -13.09 0.82 6.10
CA VAL A 317 -13.52 -0.56 5.81
C VAL A 317 -13.51 -0.86 4.32
N VAL A 318 -13.08 -2.07 3.97
CA VAL A 318 -13.28 -2.68 2.65
C VAL A 318 -14.20 -3.88 2.82
N PHE A 319 -15.23 -4.00 1.99
CA PHE A 319 -16.15 -5.14 2.00
C PHE A 319 -16.02 -5.94 0.70
N ILE A 320 -15.75 -7.24 0.81
CA ILE A 320 -15.53 -8.17 -0.29
C ILE A 320 -16.58 -9.27 -0.24
N ASP A 321 -17.25 -9.48 -1.36
CA ASP A 321 -18.39 -10.38 -1.50
C ASP A 321 -18.51 -10.74 -3.00
N ASP A 322 -18.71 -12.01 -3.34
CA ASP A 322 -18.86 -12.47 -4.72
C ASP A 322 -20.22 -12.05 -5.32
N ASN A 323 -21.23 -11.83 -4.48
CA ASN A 323 -22.59 -11.52 -4.90
C ASN A 323 -22.75 -10.03 -5.24
N PRO A 324 -23.03 -9.68 -6.51
CA PRO A 324 -23.19 -8.30 -6.94
C PRO A 324 -24.37 -7.58 -6.26
N ALA A 325 -25.42 -8.29 -5.83
CA ALA A 325 -26.55 -7.69 -5.15
C ALA A 325 -26.19 -7.24 -3.73
N GLU A 326 -25.45 -8.06 -2.97
CA GLU A 326 -24.96 -7.69 -1.64
C GLU A 326 -23.95 -6.54 -1.74
N ARG A 327 -23.03 -6.58 -2.71
CA ARG A 327 -22.11 -5.46 -3.00
C ARG A 327 -22.87 -4.16 -3.28
N ALA A 328 -23.89 -4.19 -4.15
CA ALA A 328 -24.69 -3.02 -4.48
C ALA A 328 -25.45 -2.48 -3.26
N ARG A 329 -26.03 -3.38 -2.45
CA ARG A 329 -26.78 -3.03 -1.25
C ARG A 329 -25.91 -2.32 -0.21
N VAL A 330 -24.70 -2.83 0.03
CA VAL A 330 -23.72 -2.22 0.94
C VAL A 330 -23.24 -0.87 0.39
N LYS A 331 -22.93 -0.79 -0.91
CA LYS A 331 -22.48 0.44 -1.56
C LYS A 331 -23.52 1.57 -1.51
N GLU A 332 -24.80 1.24 -1.65
CA GLU A 332 -25.91 2.19 -1.53
C GLU A 332 -26.10 2.65 -0.08
N SER A 333 -26.06 1.73 0.88
CA SER A 333 -26.40 2.01 2.28
C SER A 333 -25.24 2.61 3.08
N LEU A 334 -24.00 2.26 2.72
CA LEU A 334 -22.76 2.67 3.40
C LEU A 334 -21.74 3.21 2.37
N PRO A 335 -21.98 4.40 1.79
CA PRO A 335 -21.17 4.92 0.68
C PRO A 335 -19.70 5.19 1.03
N GLU A 336 -19.34 5.26 2.31
CA GLU A 336 -17.95 5.42 2.76
C GLU A 336 -17.18 4.09 2.84
N VAL A 337 -17.89 2.96 2.95
CA VAL A 337 -17.28 1.62 2.86
C VAL A 337 -16.83 1.40 1.42
N LEU A 338 -15.58 0.97 1.24
CA LEU A 338 -15.06 0.64 -0.08
C LEU A 338 -15.58 -0.74 -0.46
N VAL A 339 -16.47 -0.78 -1.43
CA VAL A 339 -16.91 -2.00 -2.08
C VAL A 339 -16.27 -2.04 -3.47
N PRO A 340 -15.14 -2.74 -3.64
CA PRO A 340 -14.48 -2.84 -4.94
C PRO A 340 -15.34 -3.61 -5.93
N ASP A 341 -15.16 -3.32 -7.21
CA ASP A 341 -15.65 -4.22 -8.25
C ASP A 341 -14.85 -5.52 -8.13
N TRP A 342 -15.55 -6.60 -7.79
CA TRP A 342 -14.92 -7.88 -7.54
C TRP A 342 -15.07 -8.78 -8.77
N PRO A 343 -14.00 -9.46 -9.23
CA PRO A 343 -14.09 -10.36 -10.38
C PRO A 343 -15.04 -11.53 -10.11
N GLU A 344 -15.67 -12.05 -11.16
CA GLU A 344 -16.51 -13.26 -11.06
C GLU A 344 -15.65 -14.53 -10.91
N ASP A 345 -14.45 -14.54 -11.50
CA ASP A 345 -13.56 -15.69 -11.48
C ASP A 345 -12.59 -15.64 -10.27
N PRO A 346 -12.64 -16.61 -9.34
CA PRO A 346 -11.80 -16.66 -8.14
C PRO A 346 -10.30 -16.68 -8.44
N LEU A 347 -9.88 -17.11 -9.64
CA LEU A 347 -8.47 -17.11 -10.05
C LEU A 347 -7.84 -15.71 -10.05
N PHE A 348 -8.66 -14.66 -10.11
CA PHE A 348 -8.19 -13.27 -10.05
C PHE A 348 -8.33 -12.61 -8.68
N TYR A 349 -8.85 -13.31 -7.66
CA TYR A 349 -9.07 -12.72 -6.32
C TYR A 349 -7.77 -12.26 -5.65
N PRO A 350 -6.68 -13.07 -5.64
CA PRO A 350 -5.43 -12.67 -4.99
C PRO A 350 -4.84 -11.42 -5.63
N ALA A 351 -4.78 -11.39 -6.97
CA ALA A 351 -4.25 -10.27 -7.73
C ALA A 351 -5.10 -9.00 -7.52
N THR A 352 -6.43 -9.13 -7.52
CA THR A 352 -7.35 -8.02 -7.28
C THR A 352 -7.14 -7.43 -5.88
N LEU A 353 -7.12 -8.27 -4.83
CA LEU A 353 -6.90 -7.83 -3.45
C LEU A 353 -5.58 -7.06 -3.31
N LEU A 354 -4.48 -7.64 -3.79
CA LEU A 354 -3.14 -7.08 -3.65
C LEU A 354 -2.93 -5.82 -4.53
N SER A 355 -3.80 -5.59 -5.50
CA SER A 355 -3.80 -4.37 -6.32
C SER A 355 -4.48 -3.17 -5.63
N LEU A 356 -5.24 -3.39 -4.56
CA LEU A 356 -5.99 -2.33 -3.87
C LEU A 356 -5.04 -1.32 -3.20
N ARG A 357 -5.13 -0.05 -3.64
CA ARG A 357 -4.29 1.06 -3.19
C ARG A 357 -4.89 1.87 -2.03
N CYS A 358 -5.49 1.15 -1.09
CA CYS A 358 -6.22 1.75 0.02
C CYS A 358 -5.68 1.32 1.40
N PHE A 359 -4.68 0.44 1.44
CA PHE A 359 -4.05 -0.07 2.67
C PHE A 359 -2.63 0.45 2.88
N GLU A 360 -2.26 1.57 2.25
CA GLU A 360 -0.93 2.16 2.40
C GLU A 360 -0.72 2.61 3.84
N MET A 361 0.32 2.09 4.50
CA MET A 361 0.65 2.45 5.87
C MET A 361 1.97 3.22 5.90
N PRO A 362 2.01 4.40 6.52
CA PRO A 362 3.23 5.21 6.60
C PRO A 362 4.30 4.59 7.51
N SER A 363 3.89 3.69 8.41
CA SER A 363 4.77 2.91 9.27
C SER A 363 4.05 1.69 9.83
N LEU A 364 4.79 0.60 10.02
CA LEU A 364 4.32 -0.59 10.70
C LEU A 364 4.72 -0.54 12.18
N SER A 365 3.77 -0.30 13.08
CA SER A 365 4.06 -0.37 14.52
C SER A 365 3.90 -1.78 15.07
N ARG A 366 4.59 -2.12 16.18
CA ARG A 366 4.38 -3.40 16.89
C ARG A 366 2.92 -3.57 17.33
N GLU A 367 2.25 -2.48 17.68
CA GLU A 367 0.85 -2.49 18.07
C GLU A 367 -0.06 -2.89 16.90
N ASP A 368 0.20 -2.38 15.68
CA ASP A 368 -0.53 -2.78 14.47
C ASP A 368 -0.45 -4.30 14.24
N LEU A 369 0.73 -4.91 14.48
CA LEU A 369 0.93 -6.35 14.35
C LEU A 369 0.18 -7.19 15.40
N SER A 370 0.01 -6.65 16.60
CA SER A 370 -0.67 -7.33 17.72
C SER A 370 -2.17 -7.04 17.81
N ARG A 371 -2.71 -6.14 16.99
CA ARG A 371 -4.06 -5.59 17.14
C ARG A 371 -5.15 -6.66 16.99
N THR A 372 -5.03 -7.56 16.03
CA THR A 372 -5.99 -8.65 15.84
C THR A 372 -6.08 -9.53 17.09
N ALA A 373 -4.95 -9.89 17.69
CA ALA A 373 -4.92 -10.71 18.91
C ALA A 373 -5.57 -9.98 20.10
N MET A 374 -5.39 -8.65 20.19
CA MET A 374 -6.06 -7.85 21.22
C MET A 374 -7.58 -7.87 21.06
N TYR A 375 -8.09 -7.66 19.84
CA TYR A 375 -9.53 -7.70 19.59
C TYR A 375 -10.12 -9.10 19.84
N PHE A 376 -9.44 -10.14 19.37
CA PHE A 376 -9.87 -11.52 19.60
C PHE A 376 -9.93 -11.84 21.10
N SER A 377 -8.91 -11.45 21.86
CA SER A 377 -8.92 -11.59 23.33
C SER A 377 -10.01 -10.75 24.00
N GLU A 378 -10.27 -9.53 23.52
CA GLU A 378 -11.31 -8.66 24.08
C GLU A 378 -12.72 -9.18 23.78
N SER A 379 -12.95 -9.73 22.58
CA SER A 379 -14.22 -10.36 22.21
C SER A 379 -14.52 -11.57 23.13
N GLN A 380 -13.54 -12.46 23.35
CA GLN A 380 -13.66 -13.54 24.33
C GLN A 380 -13.95 -13.02 25.74
N ARG A 381 -13.34 -11.90 26.14
CA ARG A 381 -13.58 -11.25 27.44
C ARG A 381 -14.99 -10.69 27.56
N GLN A 382 -15.54 -10.11 26.50
CA GLN A 382 -16.92 -9.61 26.48
C GLN A 382 -17.93 -10.76 26.58
N ASP A 383 -17.68 -11.88 25.90
CA ASP A 383 -18.53 -13.06 26.02
C ASP A 383 -18.47 -13.70 27.41
N LEU A 384 -17.27 -13.79 27.98
CA LEU A 384 -17.10 -14.17 29.39
C LEU A 384 -17.82 -13.19 30.33
N LYS A 385 -17.77 -11.88 30.07
CA LYS A 385 -18.47 -10.86 30.88
C LYS A 385 -19.99 -11.06 30.91
N LYS A 386 -20.60 -11.58 29.84
CA LYS A 386 -22.03 -11.98 29.83
C LYS A 386 -22.30 -13.14 30.81
N THR A 387 -21.27 -13.91 31.17
CA THR A 387 -21.35 -15.07 32.07
C THR A 387 -20.90 -14.80 33.52
N VAL A 388 -20.07 -13.77 33.77
CA VAL A 388 -19.55 -13.44 35.11
C VAL A 388 -20.54 -12.62 35.94
N ARG A 389 -20.70 -12.96 37.22
CA ARG A 389 -21.74 -12.40 38.13
C ARG A 389 -21.36 -11.09 38.83
N SER A 390 -20.09 -10.67 38.83
CA SER A 390 -19.62 -9.47 39.56
C SER A 390 -18.51 -8.67 38.86
N LEU A 391 -18.45 -7.37 39.13
CA LEU A 391 -17.45 -6.44 38.57
C LEU A 391 -16.02 -6.75 39.05
N GLU A 392 -15.85 -7.20 40.30
CA GLU A 392 -14.54 -7.55 40.87
C GLU A 392 -13.95 -8.83 40.26
N GLU A 393 -14.77 -9.85 40.01
CA GLU A 393 -14.32 -11.06 39.31
C GLU A 393 -13.90 -10.78 37.87
N TRP A 394 -14.60 -9.86 37.21
CA TRP A 394 -14.26 -9.39 35.86
C TRP A 394 -12.91 -8.66 35.84
N LEU A 395 -12.69 -7.71 36.76
CA LEU A 395 -11.41 -6.98 36.84
C LEU A 395 -10.21 -7.89 37.16
N ARG A 396 -10.38 -8.93 37.99
CA ARG A 396 -9.31 -9.90 38.27
C ARG A 396 -8.96 -10.76 37.05
N HIS A 397 -9.94 -11.12 36.22
CA HIS A 397 -9.71 -11.84 34.97
C HIS A 397 -8.98 -11.00 33.90
N LEU A 398 -9.18 -9.68 33.92
CA LEU A 398 -8.64 -8.79 32.88
C LEU A 398 -7.12 -8.62 32.93
N ALA A 399 -6.47 -8.83 34.08
CA ALA A 399 -5.01 -8.76 34.25
C ALA A 399 -4.35 -7.54 33.54
N ILE A 400 -4.99 -6.36 33.59
CA ILE A 400 -4.54 -5.15 32.88
C ILE A 400 -3.28 -4.59 33.54
N CYS A 401 -2.24 -4.36 32.73
CA CYS A 401 -1.04 -3.61 33.12
C CYS A 401 -0.98 -2.31 32.32
N VAL A 402 -0.77 -1.18 33.00
CA VAL A 402 -0.60 0.14 32.36
C VAL A 402 0.86 0.56 32.46
N GLN A 403 1.47 0.93 31.35
CA GLN A 403 2.83 1.46 31.27
C GLN A 403 2.78 2.92 30.81
N VAL A 404 3.44 3.82 31.56
CA VAL A 404 3.51 5.26 31.28
C VAL A 404 4.93 5.60 30.88
N GLU A 405 5.10 6.31 29.76
CA GLU A 405 6.40 6.68 29.20
C GLU A 405 6.45 8.15 28.79
N GLU A 406 7.62 8.78 28.87
CA GLU A 406 7.86 10.13 28.35
C GLU A 406 8.00 10.16 26.82
N LEU A 407 7.65 11.29 26.20
CA LEU A 407 7.83 11.53 24.76
C LEU A 407 9.33 11.58 24.41
N HIS A 408 9.74 10.77 23.45
CA HIS A 408 11.11 10.72 22.92
C HIS A 408 11.10 10.29 21.44
N PRO A 409 12.22 10.41 20.71
CA PRO A 409 12.25 10.16 19.26
C PRO A 409 11.69 8.79 18.82
N ALA A 410 11.82 7.74 19.63
CA ALA A 410 11.34 6.40 19.25
C ALA A 410 9.83 6.19 19.44
N ASN A 411 9.14 7.03 20.23
CA ASN A 411 7.68 6.99 20.39
C ASN A 411 6.95 8.19 19.76
N LEU A 412 7.70 9.14 19.18
CA LEU A 412 7.15 10.35 18.56
C LEU A 412 6.18 10.03 17.41
N GLN A 413 6.55 9.11 16.51
CA GLN A 413 5.69 8.71 15.39
C GLN A 413 4.36 8.11 15.88
N ARG A 414 4.40 7.33 16.96
CA ARG A 414 3.23 6.74 17.60
C ARG A 414 2.35 7.81 18.25
N ALA A 415 2.95 8.76 18.95
CA ALA A 415 2.23 9.88 19.55
C ALA A 415 1.54 10.75 18.48
N THR A 416 2.22 11.04 17.36
CA THR A 416 1.61 11.72 16.21
C THR A 416 0.44 10.92 15.63
N GLN A 417 0.59 9.60 15.49
CA GLN A 417 -0.49 8.72 15.05
C GLN A 417 -1.71 8.78 15.99
N LEU A 418 -1.50 8.83 17.31
CA LEU A 418 -2.57 8.96 18.31
C LEU A 418 -3.26 10.33 18.25
N LEU A 419 -2.49 11.41 18.12
CA LEU A 419 -3.03 12.76 17.98
C LEU A 419 -3.89 12.90 16.71
N ASN A 420 -3.51 12.22 15.62
CA ASN A 420 -4.32 12.20 14.40
C ASN A 420 -5.59 11.32 14.50
N LYS A 421 -5.78 10.56 15.61
CA LYS A 421 -7.02 9.77 15.87
C LYS A 421 -8.09 10.56 16.63
N THR A 422 -7.72 11.65 17.30
CA THR A 422 -8.62 12.60 17.98
C THR A 422 -8.88 13.79 17.08
#